data_AF-A0A5B9MFQ3-F1
#
_entry.id   AF-A0A5B9MFQ3-F1
#
_cell.length_a   1.000
_cell.length_b   1.000
_cell.length_c   1.000
_cell.angle_alpha   90.00
_cell.angle_beta   90.00
_cell.angle_gamma   90.00
#
_symmetry.space_group_name_H-M   'P 1'
#
loop_
_entity.id
_entity.type
_entity.pdbx_description
1 polymer ?
#
loop_
_entity_poly.entity_id
_entity_poly.type
_entity_poly.pdbx_seq_one_letter_code
_entity_poly.pdbx_strand_id
1 'polypeptide(L)'
;MRIVSQSLLLFVFSWFGAGIVVADAPEPKPGVIVRVSESWIQQELGASINEEMDVDTMLLGTHVVGKANTVGRIDADLEPCRESASIRINFSGRVSSKTNGYNGPVIIHSRCWTDFDASVVLRFDLENGVRREPVQINGETSSRTEGISTHRRLLSRMTKRVAAKRVAERREQTLRISRRRTLDRLAEHFQRHVDQQLAALDGSISFNSMPGWLKSILGNEHPQFWSSDDTLYAVLGASAADLDGERSVVAELAEVPLNGHADILIHRAWLEDRLGPMGNLLVGVNSAGSLFSTTPSSPLSVLVSMTKMRLVSRSDSSSQQSPWITIPVDPTTLLQLSGQ
;
A
#
# COMPACT_ATOMS: atom_id res chain seq x y z
N MET A 1 33.83 14.03 63.15
CA MET A 1 32.39 13.81 62.96
C MET A 1 31.95 14.66 61.76
N ARG A 2 31.56 14.00 60.65
CA ARG A 2 31.03 14.49 59.33
C ARG A 2 31.94 15.44 58.50
N ILE A 3 32.66 14.94 57.48
CA ILE A 3 32.31 14.77 56.03
C ILE A 3 32.27 16.12 55.29
N VAL A 4 32.91 16.39 54.13
CA VAL A 4 34.11 15.94 53.39
C VAL A 4 34.19 16.89 52.17
N SER A 5 35.41 17.33 51.85
CA SER A 5 35.97 17.64 50.52
C SER A 5 35.13 18.35 49.45
N GLN A 6 35.47 19.62 49.20
CA GLN A 6 35.48 20.20 47.86
C GLN A 6 36.76 21.04 47.72
N SER A 7 37.61 20.69 46.76
CA SER A 7 38.82 21.43 46.43
C SER A 7 39.14 21.29 44.95
N LEU A 8 39.63 22.41 44.44
CA LEU A 8 40.28 22.65 43.14
C LEU A 8 39.38 22.79 41.90
N LEU A 9 39.02 24.05 41.67
CA LEU A 9 38.70 24.60 40.36
C LEU A 9 39.38 25.98 40.28
N LEU A 10 40.58 26.05 39.67
CA LEU A 10 41.14 27.30 39.14
C LEU A 10 42.04 27.04 37.93
N PHE A 11 41.60 27.62 36.81
CA PHE A 11 42.36 28.26 35.72
C PHE A 11 43.38 27.44 34.93
N VAL A 12 43.06 27.19 33.65
CA VAL A 12 43.57 27.96 32.49
C VAL A 12 42.56 27.79 31.34
N PHE A 13 42.09 28.89 30.75
CA PHE A 13 42.06 29.17 29.30
C PHE A 13 41.10 30.33 28.96
N SER A 14 41.71 31.42 28.49
CA SER A 14 41.09 32.52 27.74
C SER A 14 41.78 32.53 26.38
N TRP A 15 41.05 32.36 25.27
CA TRP A 15 41.01 33.30 24.13
C TRP A 15 40.30 32.73 22.89
N PHE A 16 39.60 33.64 22.18
CA PHE A 16 38.67 33.47 21.05
C PHE A 16 37.32 32.83 21.42
N GLY A 17 36.14 33.40 21.14
CA GLY A 17 35.78 34.52 20.27
C GLY A 17 34.59 34.09 19.42
N ALA A 18 33.49 34.86 19.49
CA ALA A 18 32.22 34.68 18.77
C ALA A 18 31.35 33.49 19.23
N GLY A 19 30.33 33.80 20.03
CA GLY A 19 29.24 32.88 20.33
C GLY A 19 28.35 32.69 19.11
N ILE A 20 28.35 31.48 18.57
CA ILE A 20 27.13 30.92 17.98
C ILE A 20 26.41 30.28 19.16
N VAL A 21 25.27 30.84 19.55
CA VAL A 21 24.28 30.08 20.30
C VAL A 21 23.72 29.08 19.29
N VAL A 22 24.35 27.91 19.17
CA VAL A 22 23.64 26.74 18.66
C VAL A 22 22.82 26.30 19.86
N ALA A 23 21.54 26.67 19.85
CA ALA A 23 20.57 25.98 20.65
C ALA A 23 20.69 24.50 20.25
N ASP A 24 21.14 23.67 21.19
CA ASP A 24 21.15 22.22 21.08
C ASP A 24 19.68 21.77 21.11
N ALA A 25 18.97 22.04 20.01
CA ALA A 25 17.70 21.40 19.76
C ALA A 25 18.06 19.94 19.47
N PRO A 26 17.59 18.98 20.27
CA PRO A 26 17.86 17.58 19.99
C PRO A 26 17.40 17.32 18.56
N GLU A 27 18.32 16.83 17.71
CA GLU A 27 17.92 16.43 16.37
C GLU A 27 16.73 15.46 16.49
N PRO A 28 15.68 15.64 15.68
CA PRO A 28 14.60 14.68 15.53
C PRO A 28 15.23 13.33 15.20
N LYS A 29 15.06 12.35 16.08
CA LYS A 29 15.61 11.01 15.90
C LYS A 29 14.47 10.05 15.62
N PRO A 30 13.98 9.97 14.36
CA PRO A 30 12.99 8.97 14.02
C PRO A 30 13.55 7.59 14.34
N GLY A 31 12.83 6.81 15.12
CA GLY A 31 13.38 5.60 15.71
C GLY A 31 13.64 4.50 14.69
N VAL A 32 12.61 4.19 13.90
CA VAL A 32 12.66 3.18 12.85
C VAL A 32 11.93 3.71 11.62
N ILE A 33 12.54 3.54 10.45
CA ILE A 33 11.95 3.92 9.17
C ILE A 33 11.90 2.66 8.32
N VAL A 34 10.71 2.29 7.88
CA VAL A 34 10.49 1.22 6.91
C VAL A 34 10.25 1.86 5.56
N ARG A 35 10.99 1.42 4.55
CA ARG A 35 10.80 1.89 3.17
C ARG A 35 10.41 0.70 2.31
N VAL A 36 9.43 0.91 1.44
CA VAL A 36 8.87 -0.11 0.55
C VAL A 36 8.80 0.46 -0.85
N SER A 37 9.39 -0.22 -1.83
CA SER A 37 9.36 0.20 -3.23
C SER A 37 7.95 0.05 -3.82
N GLU A 38 7.61 0.96 -4.72
CA GLU A 38 6.45 0.85 -5.61
C GLU A 38 6.46 -0.48 -6.37
N SER A 39 7.62 -0.92 -6.86
CA SER A 39 7.74 -2.20 -7.58
C SER A 39 7.24 -3.41 -6.77
N TRP A 40 7.45 -3.39 -5.45
CA TRP A 40 6.96 -4.43 -4.56
C TRP A 40 5.46 -4.30 -4.31
N ILE A 41 4.97 -3.08 -4.09
CA ILE A 41 3.54 -2.79 -3.93
C ILE A 41 2.77 -3.23 -5.19
N GLN A 42 3.29 -2.91 -6.36
CA GLN A 42 2.78 -3.31 -7.66
C GLN A 42 2.81 -4.83 -7.86
N GLN A 43 3.79 -5.54 -7.30
CA GLN A 43 3.85 -7.00 -7.36
C GLN A 43 2.80 -7.66 -6.45
N GLU A 44 2.55 -7.07 -5.27
CA GLU A 44 1.64 -7.62 -4.27
C GLU A 44 0.17 -7.29 -4.57
N LEU A 45 -0.10 -6.06 -5.00
CA LEU A 45 -1.45 -5.59 -5.34
C LEU A 45 -1.81 -5.82 -6.81
N GLY A 46 -0.80 -5.91 -7.68
CA GLY A 46 -1.01 -6.08 -9.11
C GLY A 46 -1.59 -7.46 -9.41
N ALA A 47 -2.74 -7.48 -10.08
CA ALA A 47 -3.43 -8.71 -10.41
C ALA A 47 -4.03 -8.65 -11.81
N SER A 48 -3.94 -9.76 -12.55
CA SER A 48 -4.73 -9.95 -13.76
C SER A 48 -6.08 -10.56 -13.40
N ILE A 49 -7.16 -9.95 -13.86
CA ILE A 49 -8.53 -10.43 -13.65
C ILE A 49 -9.03 -11.07 -14.93
N ASN A 50 -9.62 -12.26 -14.80
CA ASN A 50 -10.40 -12.92 -15.84
C ASN A 50 -11.59 -13.64 -15.19
N GLU A 51 -12.72 -12.96 -15.14
CA GLU A 51 -13.92 -13.40 -14.41
C GLU A 51 -15.13 -13.50 -15.33
N GLU A 52 -15.81 -14.65 -15.27
CA GLU A 52 -17.10 -14.85 -15.92
C GLU A 52 -18.24 -14.62 -14.93
N MET A 53 -19.27 -13.88 -15.36
CA MET A 53 -20.46 -13.58 -14.58
C MET A 53 -21.73 -13.84 -15.39
N ASP A 54 -22.79 -14.25 -14.69
CA ASP A 54 -24.12 -14.32 -15.27
C ASP A 54 -24.73 -12.91 -15.43
N VAL A 55 -25.38 -12.70 -16.56
CA VAL A 55 -26.22 -11.53 -16.80
C VAL A 55 -27.66 -11.98 -16.64
N ASP A 56 -28.38 -11.37 -15.70
CA ASP A 56 -29.84 -11.44 -15.60
C ASP A 56 -30.35 -10.05 -15.20
N THR A 57 -31.11 -9.40 -16.09
CA THR A 57 -31.62 -8.05 -15.84
C THR A 57 -32.82 -7.70 -16.70
N MET A 58 -33.62 -6.74 -16.26
CA MET A 58 -34.68 -6.11 -17.05
C MET A 58 -34.23 -4.78 -17.64
N LEU A 59 -34.22 -4.68 -18.97
CA LEU A 59 -33.87 -3.47 -19.72
C LEU A 59 -35.06 -2.99 -20.55
N LEU A 60 -35.68 -1.88 -20.16
CA LEU A 60 -36.81 -1.27 -20.86
C LEU A 60 -37.95 -2.27 -21.16
N GLY A 61 -38.27 -3.13 -20.19
CA GLY A 61 -39.29 -4.19 -20.31
C GLY A 61 -38.86 -5.42 -21.13
N THR A 62 -37.57 -5.53 -21.47
CA THR A 62 -36.99 -6.73 -22.10
C THR A 62 -36.18 -7.48 -21.05
N HIS A 63 -36.47 -8.76 -20.86
CA HIS A 63 -35.70 -9.63 -19.96
C HIS A 63 -34.43 -10.07 -20.67
N VAL A 64 -33.26 -9.67 -20.16
CA VAL A 64 -31.96 -9.92 -20.78
C VAL A 64 -31.19 -10.89 -19.92
N VAL A 65 -30.86 -12.04 -20.49
CA VAL A 65 -30.05 -13.08 -19.84
C VAL A 65 -28.85 -13.46 -20.69
N GLY A 66 -27.76 -13.88 -20.06
CA GLY A 66 -26.56 -14.31 -20.79
C GLY A 66 -25.32 -14.41 -19.92
N LYS A 67 -24.15 -14.29 -20.56
CA LYS A 67 -22.84 -14.37 -19.91
C LYS A 67 -22.04 -13.11 -20.21
N ALA A 68 -21.30 -12.64 -19.21
CA ALA A 68 -20.30 -11.59 -19.34
C ALA A 68 -18.94 -12.12 -18.89
N ASN A 69 -17.88 -11.74 -19.59
CA ASN A 69 -16.50 -12.04 -19.23
C ASN A 69 -15.74 -10.72 -19.09
N THR A 70 -15.15 -10.49 -17.93
CA THR A 70 -14.34 -9.33 -17.60
C THR A 70 -12.88 -9.74 -17.63
N VAL A 71 -12.10 -9.10 -18.49
CA VAL A 71 -10.64 -9.26 -18.54
C VAL A 71 -10.01 -7.91 -18.24
N GLY A 72 -9.09 -7.85 -17.29
CA GLY A 72 -8.44 -6.60 -16.92
C GLY A 72 -7.19 -6.79 -16.10
N ARG A 73 -6.59 -5.67 -15.72
CA ARG A 73 -5.38 -5.62 -14.91
C ARG A 73 -5.55 -4.56 -13.82
N ILE A 74 -5.13 -4.92 -12.63
CA ILE A 74 -4.96 -4.02 -11.49
C ILE A 74 -3.49 -3.61 -11.44
N ASP A 75 -3.27 -2.31 -11.28
CA ASP A 75 -1.97 -1.68 -11.07
C ASP A 75 -2.06 -0.77 -9.83
N ALA A 76 -0.94 -0.55 -9.16
CA ALA A 76 -0.85 0.25 -7.96
C ALA A 76 0.33 1.21 -8.07
N ASP A 77 0.03 2.49 -8.17
CA ASP A 77 1.01 3.56 -8.33
C ASP A 77 1.11 4.36 -7.02
N LEU A 78 2.33 4.76 -6.64
CA LEU A 78 2.53 5.67 -5.51
C LEU A 78 2.28 7.11 -5.94
N GLU A 79 1.60 7.87 -5.09
CA GLU A 79 1.41 9.31 -5.30
C GLU A 79 2.22 10.09 -4.27
N PRO A 80 3.12 10.99 -4.68
CA PRO A 80 3.90 11.79 -3.76
C PRO A 80 3.00 12.61 -2.83
N CYS A 81 3.18 12.43 -1.53
CA CYS A 81 2.44 13.19 -0.53
C CYS A 81 3.31 13.44 0.70
N ARG A 82 3.41 14.72 1.08
CA ARG A 82 4.23 15.19 2.22
C ARG A 82 3.52 15.11 3.56
N GLU A 83 2.20 15.01 3.54
CA GLU A 83 1.35 15.01 4.74
C GLU A 83 0.87 13.61 5.13
N SER A 84 0.84 12.68 4.17
CA SER A 84 0.36 11.31 4.32
C SER A 84 1.03 10.43 3.27
N ALA A 85 0.83 9.11 3.30
CA ALA A 85 1.08 8.29 2.13
C ALA A 85 -0.18 8.16 1.28
N SER A 86 0.00 8.13 -0.04
CA SER A 86 -1.08 7.93 -1.00
C SER A 86 -0.70 6.85 -2.02
N ILE A 87 -1.61 5.90 -2.24
CA ILE A 87 -1.47 4.83 -3.23
C ILE A 87 -2.71 4.87 -4.13
N ARG A 88 -2.50 5.02 -5.43
CA ARG A 88 -3.56 4.93 -6.44
C ARG A 88 -3.62 3.52 -7.00
N ILE A 89 -4.74 2.84 -6.78
CA ILE A 89 -5.03 1.55 -7.41
C ILE A 89 -5.84 1.81 -8.67
N ASN A 90 -5.30 1.41 -9.82
CA ASN A 90 -5.91 1.52 -11.13
C ASN A 90 -6.38 0.14 -11.60
N PHE A 91 -7.62 0.05 -12.09
CA PHE A 91 -8.19 -1.15 -12.67
C PHE A 91 -8.72 -0.84 -14.07
N SER A 92 -8.02 -1.33 -15.08
CA SER A 92 -8.41 -1.14 -16.48
C SER A 92 -8.71 -2.46 -17.15
N GLY A 93 -9.63 -2.46 -18.12
CA GLY A 93 -9.97 -3.68 -18.81
C GLY A 93 -11.16 -3.58 -19.77
N ARG A 94 -11.61 -4.77 -20.17
CA ARG A 94 -12.74 -4.96 -21.09
C ARG A 94 -13.71 -5.99 -20.54
N VAL A 95 -14.97 -5.62 -20.48
CA VAL A 95 -16.10 -6.54 -20.31
C VAL A 95 -16.65 -6.90 -21.67
N SER A 96 -16.76 -8.18 -21.98
CA SER A 96 -17.45 -8.69 -23.17
C SER A 96 -18.66 -9.51 -22.75
N SER A 97 -19.82 -9.30 -23.35
CA SER A 97 -21.02 -10.07 -23.01
C SER A 97 -21.77 -10.55 -24.22
N LYS A 98 -22.41 -11.71 -24.06
CA LYS A 98 -23.33 -12.31 -25.04
C LYS A 98 -24.66 -12.52 -24.33
N THR A 99 -25.71 -11.89 -24.84
CA THR A 99 -27.01 -11.85 -24.18
C THR A 99 -28.17 -12.11 -25.13
N ASN A 100 -29.25 -12.65 -24.57
CA ASN A 100 -30.53 -12.88 -25.21
C ASN A 100 -31.58 -12.01 -24.51
N GLY A 101 -32.15 -11.06 -25.25
CA GLY A 101 -33.24 -10.22 -24.80
C GLY A 101 -34.60 -10.78 -25.21
N TYR A 102 -35.44 -11.15 -24.26
CA TYR A 102 -36.79 -11.65 -24.47
C TYR A 102 -37.82 -10.54 -24.33
N ASN A 103 -38.59 -10.30 -25.39
CA ASN A 103 -39.70 -9.35 -25.42
C ASN A 103 -40.90 -9.94 -26.16
N GLY A 104 -41.80 -10.56 -25.39
CA GLY A 104 -42.92 -11.32 -25.93
C GLY A 104 -42.42 -12.46 -26.83
N PRO A 105 -42.82 -12.52 -28.11
CA PRO A 105 -42.40 -13.59 -29.00
C PRO A 105 -41.04 -13.41 -29.66
N VAL A 106 -40.36 -12.29 -29.38
CA VAL A 106 -39.11 -11.89 -30.01
C VAL A 106 -37.95 -12.16 -29.06
N ILE A 107 -36.88 -12.73 -29.62
CA ILE A 107 -35.60 -12.93 -28.95
C ILE A 107 -34.55 -12.12 -29.71
N ILE A 108 -33.82 -11.27 -28.99
CA ILE A 108 -32.79 -10.39 -29.53
C ILE A 108 -31.44 -10.93 -29.06
N HIS A 109 -30.63 -11.41 -30.00
CA HIS A 109 -29.27 -11.86 -29.71
C HIS A 109 -28.33 -10.66 -29.82
N SER A 110 -27.59 -10.35 -28.75
CA SER A 110 -26.70 -9.20 -28.69
C SER A 110 -25.34 -9.57 -28.14
N ARG A 111 -24.32 -8.89 -28.64
CA ARG A 111 -22.98 -8.86 -28.07
C ARG A 111 -22.63 -7.45 -27.66
N CYS A 112 -22.09 -7.27 -26.47
CA CYS A 112 -21.65 -5.96 -25.98
C CYS A 112 -20.19 -6.02 -25.57
N TRP A 113 -19.51 -4.88 -25.70
CA TRP A 113 -18.15 -4.66 -25.23
C TRP A 113 -18.12 -3.35 -24.46
N THR A 114 -17.60 -3.38 -23.24
CA THR A 114 -17.36 -2.20 -22.43
C THR A 114 -15.89 -2.14 -22.08
N ASP A 115 -15.18 -1.17 -22.63
CA ASP A 115 -13.84 -0.80 -22.17
C ASP A 115 -13.99 0.13 -20.97
N PHE A 116 -13.18 -0.05 -19.93
CA PHE A 116 -13.29 0.75 -18.71
C PHE A 116 -11.93 1.00 -18.06
N ASP A 117 -11.91 2.10 -17.30
CA ASP A 117 -10.82 2.52 -16.43
C ASP A 117 -11.46 2.94 -15.10
N ALA A 118 -11.07 2.24 -14.03
CA ALA A 118 -11.46 2.56 -12.67
C ALA A 118 -10.21 2.92 -11.86
N SER A 119 -10.34 3.85 -10.93
CA SER A 119 -9.26 4.19 -10.02
C SER A 119 -9.79 4.46 -8.62
N VAL A 120 -9.03 4.08 -7.62
CA VAL A 120 -9.29 4.45 -6.23
C VAL A 120 -7.99 4.86 -5.54
N VAL A 121 -8.09 5.86 -4.67
CA VAL A 121 -6.94 6.35 -3.90
C VAL A 121 -7.07 5.86 -2.47
N LEU A 122 -6.01 5.25 -1.97
CA LEU A 122 -5.81 4.89 -0.57
C LEU A 122 -4.91 5.94 0.08
N ARG A 123 -5.38 6.58 1.13
CA ARG A 123 -4.62 7.54 1.94
C ARG A 123 -4.33 6.96 3.31
N PHE A 124 -3.09 7.06 3.77
CA PHE A 124 -2.67 6.62 5.09
C PHE A 124 -2.63 7.84 6.01
N ASP A 125 -3.64 7.97 6.88
CA ASP A 125 -3.82 9.08 7.80
C ASP A 125 -3.41 8.64 9.22
N LEU A 126 -2.73 9.52 9.95
CA LEU A 126 -2.27 9.28 11.31
C LEU A 126 -3.43 9.03 12.29
N GLU A 127 -4.50 9.81 12.15
CA GLU A 127 -5.62 9.80 13.09
C GLU A 127 -6.61 8.67 12.81
N ASN A 128 -6.70 8.26 11.55
CA ASN A 128 -7.82 7.45 11.05
C ASN A 128 -7.40 6.16 10.33
N GLY A 129 -6.09 5.89 10.26
CA GLY A 129 -5.54 4.72 9.58
C GLY A 129 -5.67 4.83 8.06
N VAL A 130 -5.89 3.69 7.41
CA VAL A 130 -6.05 3.64 5.95
C VAL A 130 -7.45 4.07 5.57
N ARG A 131 -7.54 5.19 4.84
CA ARG A 131 -8.77 5.73 4.28
C ARG A 131 -8.81 5.52 2.78
N ARG A 132 -9.99 5.24 2.26
CA ARG A 132 -10.21 5.04 0.83
C ARG A 132 -11.11 6.14 0.28
N GLU A 133 -10.70 6.75 -0.81
CA GLU A 133 -11.54 7.68 -1.58
C GLU A 133 -12.63 6.93 -2.38
N PRO A 134 -13.72 7.60 -2.82
CA PRO A 134 -14.69 6.96 -3.69
C PRO A 134 -14.05 6.48 -5.00
N VAL A 135 -14.40 5.26 -5.44
CA VAL A 135 -13.99 4.75 -6.76
C VAL A 135 -14.49 5.68 -7.85
N GLN A 136 -13.56 6.12 -8.68
CA GLN A 136 -13.85 6.81 -9.93
C GLN A 136 -13.85 5.77 -11.04
N ILE A 137 -14.89 5.73 -11.87
CA ILE A 137 -14.97 4.81 -13.00
C ILE A 137 -15.45 5.53 -14.25
N ASN A 138 -14.75 5.26 -15.34
CA ASN A 138 -15.12 5.67 -16.69
C ASN A 138 -15.05 4.47 -17.61
N GLY A 139 -15.68 4.58 -18.77
CA GLY A 139 -15.63 3.49 -19.74
C GLY A 139 -16.68 3.64 -20.82
N GLU A 140 -16.45 3.06 -21.99
CA GLU A 140 -17.29 3.19 -23.17
C GLU A 140 -17.91 1.85 -23.54
N THR A 141 -19.21 1.84 -23.86
CA THR A 141 -19.92 0.63 -24.25
C THR A 141 -20.35 0.68 -25.70
N SER A 142 -19.97 -0.36 -26.44
CA SER A 142 -20.49 -0.67 -27.77
C SER A 142 -21.33 -1.93 -27.74
N SER A 143 -22.29 -2.05 -28.66
CA SER A 143 -23.15 -3.23 -28.77
C SER A 143 -23.43 -3.55 -30.23
N ARG A 144 -23.53 -4.83 -30.54
CA ARG A 144 -23.96 -5.34 -31.84
C ARG A 144 -25.11 -6.31 -31.64
N THR A 145 -26.23 -6.05 -32.31
CA THR A 145 -27.29 -7.04 -32.47
C THR A 145 -26.83 -8.08 -33.48
N GLU A 146 -26.65 -9.32 -33.04
CA GLU A 146 -26.22 -10.44 -33.88
C GLU A 146 -27.39 -11.03 -34.66
N GLY A 147 -28.60 -10.96 -34.11
CA GLY A 147 -29.79 -11.47 -34.77
C GLY A 147 -31.08 -11.24 -34.00
N ILE A 148 -32.19 -11.41 -34.69
CA ILE A 148 -33.54 -11.37 -34.11
C ILE A 148 -34.26 -12.65 -34.52
N SER A 149 -34.63 -13.45 -33.53
CA SER A 149 -35.39 -14.68 -33.72
C SER A 149 -36.78 -14.58 -33.10
N THR A 150 -37.69 -15.47 -33.50
CA THR A 150 -39.06 -15.51 -33.02
C THR A 150 -39.47 -16.94 -32.79
N HIS A 151 -40.13 -17.26 -31.67
CA HIS A 151 -40.57 -18.64 -31.41
C HIS A 151 -41.76 -19.06 -32.30
N ARG A 152 -42.44 -18.14 -32.98
CA ARG A 152 -43.56 -18.42 -33.90
C ARG A 152 -43.11 -18.34 -35.37
N ARG A 153 -43.03 -19.49 -36.08
CA ARG A 153 -42.58 -19.56 -37.50
C ARG A 153 -43.48 -18.78 -38.48
N LEU A 154 -44.79 -18.75 -38.23
CA LEU A 154 -45.79 -18.19 -39.17
C LEU A 154 -45.83 -16.65 -39.23
N LEU A 155 -45.42 -15.94 -38.17
CA LEU A 155 -45.44 -14.47 -38.10
C LEU A 155 -44.06 -13.82 -38.34
N SER A 156 -43.08 -14.61 -38.79
CA SER A 156 -41.66 -14.25 -38.61
C SER A 156 -41.20 -13.00 -39.36
N ARG A 157 -41.67 -12.73 -40.58
CA ARG A 157 -41.11 -11.64 -41.41
C ARG A 157 -41.55 -10.24 -40.97
N MET A 158 -42.85 -10.03 -40.74
CA MET A 158 -43.37 -8.72 -40.32
C MET A 158 -42.95 -8.41 -38.87
N THR A 159 -43.06 -9.38 -37.96
CA THR A 159 -42.64 -9.21 -36.56
C THR A 159 -41.15 -8.92 -36.44
N LYS A 160 -40.29 -9.59 -37.22
CA LYS A 160 -38.84 -9.28 -37.25
C LYS A 160 -38.55 -7.88 -37.76
N ARG A 161 -39.24 -7.41 -38.82
CA ARG A 161 -39.02 -6.06 -39.36
C ARG A 161 -39.44 -4.97 -38.37
N VAL A 162 -40.59 -5.13 -37.71
CA VAL A 162 -41.05 -4.21 -36.66
C VAL A 162 -40.11 -4.25 -35.45
N ALA A 163 -39.68 -5.43 -35.02
CA ALA A 163 -38.72 -5.58 -33.92
C ALA A 163 -37.38 -4.92 -34.25
N ALA A 164 -36.83 -5.16 -35.46
CA ALA A 164 -35.58 -4.54 -35.90
C ALA A 164 -35.67 -3.00 -35.89
N LYS A 165 -36.80 -2.44 -36.37
CA LYS A 165 -37.05 -1.00 -36.32
C LYS A 165 -37.08 -0.48 -34.88
N ARG A 166 -37.82 -1.14 -33.98
CA ARG A 166 -37.90 -0.74 -32.56
C ARG A 166 -36.55 -0.86 -31.82
N VAL A 167 -35.75 -1.87 -32.15
CA VAL A 167 -34.39 -2.04 -31.60
C VAL A 167 -33.49 -0.90 -32.06
N ALA A 168 -33.54 -0.54 -33.34
CA ALA A 168 -32.78 0.58 -33.88
C ALA A 168 -33.18 1.91 -33.21
N GLU A 169 -34.48 2.17 -33.07
CA GLU A 169 -35.01 3.38 -32.41
C GLU A 169 -34.59 3.53 -30.95
N ARG A 170 -34.45 2.42 -30.22
CA ARG A 170 -34.11 2.42 -28.78
C ARG A 170 -32.63 2.18 -28.48
N ARG A 171 -31.82 1.99 -29.51
CA ARG A 171 -30.42 1.54 -29.38
C ARG A 171 -29.60 2.43 -28.46
N GLU A 172 -29.62 3.74 -28.69
CA GLU A 172 -28.84 4.69 -27.89
C GLU A 172 -29.28 4.73 -26.43
N GLN A 173 -30.60 4.71 -26.18
CA GLN A 173 -31.14 4.68 -24.82
C GLN A 173 -30.74 3.39 -24.09
N THR A 174 -30.87 2.23 -24.75
CA THR A 174 -30.46 0.95 -24.21
C THR A 174 -28.96 0.90 -23.94
N LEU A 175 -28.14 1.42 -24.86
CA LEU A 175 -26.69 1.50 -24.68
C LEU A 175 -26.32 2.37 -23.48
N ARG A 176 -26.93 3.55 -23.33
CA ARG A 176 -26.66 4.45 -22.21
C ARG A 176 -27.01 3.82 -20.87
N ILE A 177 -28.16 3.14 -20.77
CA ILE A 177 -28.57 2.44 -19.54
C ILE A 177 -27.65 1.25 -19.26
N SER A 178 -27.29 0.48 -20.29
CA SER A 178 -26.41 -0.68 -20.15
C SER A 178 -25.02 -0.25 -19.70
N ARG A 179 -24.45 0.80 -20.32
CA ARG A 179 -23.17 1.40 -19.93
C ARG A 179 -23.18 1.76 -18.46
N ARG A 180 -24.16 2.57 -18.02
CA ARG A 180 -24.27 3.00 -16.63
C ARG A 180 -24.30 1.80 -15.68
N ARG A 181 -25.21 0.85 -15.90
CA ARG A 181 -25.33 -0.34 -15.05
C ARG A 181 -24.08 -1.21 -15.04
N THR A 182 -23.38 -1.33 -16.16
CA THR A 182 -22.12 -2.07 -16.23
C THR A 182 -21.04 -1.37 -15.42
N LEU A 183 -20.91 -0.04 -15.53
CA LEU A 183 -19.93 0.73 -14.75
C LEU A 183 -20.27 0.72 -13.26
N ASP A 184 -21.53 0.87 -12.88
CA ASP A 184 -21.96 0.80 -11.47
C ASP A 184 -21.57 -0.56 -10.84
N ARG A 185 -21.85 -1.66 -11.54
CA ARG A 185 -21.47 -3.01 -11.08
C ARG A 185 -19.96 -3.22 -11.00
N LEU A 186 -19.21 -2.71 -11.99
CA LEU A 186 -17.75 -2.77 -11.98
C LEU A 186 -17.17 -2.00 -10.80
N ALA A 187 -17.69 -0.79 -10.53
CA ALA A 187 -17.30 0.00 -9.37
C ALA A 187 -17.62 -0.73 -8.06
N GLU A 188 -18.82 -1.28 -7.90
CA GLU A 188 -19.19 -2.06 -6.71
C GLU A 188 -18.31 -3.31 -6.51
N HIS A 189 -17.95 -4.00 -7.60
CA HIS A 189 -17.08 -5.17 -7.53
C HIS A 189 -15.66 -4.80 -7.14
N PHE A 190 -15.11 -3.77 -7.80
CA PHE A 190 -13.77 -3.26 -7.53
C PHE A 190 -13.67 -2.72 -6.10
N GLN A 191 -14.68 -1.96 -5.66
CA GLN A 191 -14.80 -1.47 -4.28
C GLN A 191 -14.72 -2.63 -3.27
N ARG A 192 -15.50 -3.69 -3.47
CA ARG A 192 -15.48 -4.87 -2.60
C ARG A 192 -14.13 -5.58 -2.60
N HIS A 193 -13.48 -5.69 -3.76
CA HIS A 193 -12.17 -6.31 -3.87
C HIS A 193 -11.12 -5.54 -3.06
N VAL A 194 -11.10 -4.21 -3.20
CA VAL A 194 -10.22 -3.34 -2.43
C VAL A 194 -10.53 -3.42 -0.94
N ASP A 195 -11.81 -3.44 -0.55
CA ASP A 195 -12.21 -3.58 0.86
C ASP A 195 -11.74 -4.91 1.48
N GLN A 196 -11.81 -6.01 0.72
CA GLN A 196 -11.34 -7.31 1.18
C GLN A 196 -9.82 -7.32 1.39
N GLN A 197 -9.07 -6.71 0.48
CA GLN A 197 -7.61 -6.57 0.65
C GLN A 197 -7.26 -5.66 1.82
N LEU A 198 -7.95 -4.52 1.96
CA LEU A 198 -7.74 -3.61 3.09
C LEU A 198 -8.10 -4.26 4.42
N ALA A 199 -9.19 -5.02 4.51
CA ALA A 199 -9.55 -5.72 5.74
C ALA A 199 -8.48 -6.76 6.15
N ALA A 200 -7.83 -7.40 5.18
CA ALA A 200 -6.70 -8.28 5.44
C ALA A 200 -5.45 -7.51 5.92
N LEU A 201 -5.24 -6.29 5.41
CA LEU A 201 -4.16 -5.40 5.84
C LEU A 201 -4.41 -4.78 7.22
N ASP A 202 -5.63 -4.33 7.52
CA ASP A 202 -5.99 -3.77 8.83
C ASP A 202 -5.80 -4.80 9.96
N GLY A 203 -6.07 -6.08 9.68
CA GLY A 203 -5.82 -7.17 10.61
C GLY A 203 -4.33 -7.43 10.91
N SER A 204 -3.45 -7.20 9.93
CA SER A 204 -2.01 -7.48 10.01
C SER A 204 -1.18 -6.26 10.43
N ILE A 205 -1.63 -5.03 10.10
CA ILE A 205 -0.98 -3.76 10.43
C ILE A 205 -1.45 -3.22 11.79
N SER A 206 -2.44 -3.86 12.44
CA SER A 206 -2.88 -3.45 13.77
C SER A 206 -1.69 -3.45 14.73
N PHE A 207 -1.20 -2.26 15.08
CA PHE A 207 -0.15 -2.10 16.09
C PHE A 207 -0.53 -2.80 17.39
N ASN A 208 -1.83 -3.02 17.62
CA ASN A 208 -2.36 -3.76 18.75
C ASN A 208 -2.08 -5.28 18.73
N SER A 209 -1.81 -5.90 17.58
CA SER A 209 -1.39 -7.30 17.48
C SER A 209 0.13 -7.48 17.64
N MET A 210 0.92 -6.39 17.65
CA MET A 210 2.36 -6.49 17.86
C MET A 210 2.68 -7.08 19.25
N PRO A 211 3.73 -7.92 19.34
CA PRO A 211 4.21 -8.42 20.62
C PRO A 211 4.44 -7.29 21.62
N GLY A 212 4.05 -7.48 22.89
CA GLY A 212 4.12 -6.42 23.91
C GLY A 212 5.52 -5.82 24.09
N TRP A 213 6.59 -6.59 23.81
CA TRP A 213 7.96 -6.08 23.81
C TRP A 213 8.20 -5.05 22.69
N LEU A 214 7.65 -5.28 21.49
CA LEU A 214 7.77 -4.37 20.36
C LEU A 214 6.98 -3.07 20.63
N LYS A 215 5.77 -3.18 21.21
CA LYS A 215 5.01 -2.01 21.69
C LYS A 215 5.78 -1.22 22.76
N SER A 216 6.47 -1.89 23.67
CA SER A 216 7.26 -1.22 24.71
C SER A 216 8.47 -0.46 24.15
N ILE A 217 9.02 -0.93 23.02
CA ILE A 217 10.14 -0.29 22.32
C ILE A 217 9.66 0.86 21.43
N LEU A 218 8.61 0.63 20.65
CA LEU A 218 8.05 1.62 19.71
C LEU A 218 7.20 2.70 20.41
N GLY A 219 6.82 2.47 21.68
CA GLY A 219 5.94 3.37 22.42
C GLY A 219 4.48 3.27 21.98
N ASN A 220 3.65 4.19 22.47
CA ASN A 220 2.25 4.35 22.03
C ASN A 220 2.14 5.29 20.81
N GLU A 221 3.25 5.52 20.10
CA GLU A 221 3.31 6.47 18.99
C GLU A 221 2.76 5.82 17.72
N HIS A 222 1.89 6.54 17.03
CA HIS A 222 1.28 6.06 15.80
C HIS A 222 2.31 6.10 14.66
N PRO A 223 2.34 5.06 13.79
CA PRO A 223 3.15 5.10 12.58
C PRO A 223 2.75 6.29 11.72
N GLN A 224 3.74 7.05 11.27
CA GLN A 224 3.55 8.10 10.29
C GLN A 224 3.89 7.56 8.91
N PHE A 225 3.12 7.97 7.90
CA PHE A 225 3.28 7.48 6.54
C PHE A 225 3.52 8.62 5.57
N TRP A 226 4.44 8.41 4.63
CA TRP A 226 4.70 9.30 3.51
C TRP A 226 4.89 8.49 2.24
N SER A 227 4.66 9.11 1.09
CA SER A 227 4.96 8.51 -0.20
C SER A 227 5.74 9.51 -1.07
N SER A 228 6.68 8.96 -1.82
CA SER A 228 7.37 9.61 -2.93
C SER A 228 6.89 9.01 -4.25
N ASP A 229 7.58 9.32 -5.36
CA ASP A 229 7.25 8.74 -6.66
C ASP A 229 7.45 7.22 -6.71
N ASP A 230 8.42 6.67 -5.95
CA ASP A 230 8.81 5.25 -6.07
C ASP A 230 8.89 4.50 -4.72
N THR A 231 8.73 5.21 -3.61
CA THR A 231 8.95 4.67 -2.27
C THR A 231 7.86 5.12 -1.30
N LEU A 232 7.29 4.15 -0.58
CA LEU A 232 6.42 4.32 0.58
C LEU A 232 7.28 4.28 1.85
N TYR A 233 7.10 5.26 2.72
CA TYR A 233 7.80 5.39 4.00
C TYR A 233 6.82 5.20 5.14
N ALA A 234 7.21 4.38 6.12
CA ALA A 234 6.55 4.29 7.42
C ALA A 234 7.57 4.58 8.52
N VAL A 235 7.38 5.65 9.29
CA VAL A 235 8.25 6.01 10.41
C VAL A 235 7.57 5.66 11.72
N LEU A 236 8.33 5.01 12.60
CA LEU A 236 7.91 4.51 13.91
C LEU A 236 8.79 5.10 15.02
N GLY A 237 8.22 5.28 16.21
CA GLY A 237 8.92 5.87 17.36
C GLY A 237 9.22 7.36 17.15
N ALA A 238 8.30 8.01 16.44
CA ALA A 238 8.31 9.39 16.04
C ALA A 238 7.34 10.19 16.93
N SER A 239 7.83 11.22 17.60
CA SER A 239 6.99 12.04 18.47
C SER A 239 6.19 13.03 17.63
N ALA A 240 4.88 13.12 17.85
CA ALA A 240 4.02 14.07 17.13
C ALA A 240 4.43 15.55 17.29
N ALA A 241 5.29 15.87 18.27
CA ALA A 241 5.86 17.20 18.45
C ALA A 241 7.00 17.54 17.45
N ASP A 242 7.51 16.56 16.69
CA ASP A 242 8.74 16.67 15.89
C ASP A 242 8.57 16.32 14.40
N LEU A 243 7.34 16.46 13.90
CA LEU A 243 6.95 16.11 12.52
C LEU A 243 7.77 16.83 11.45
N ASP A 244 8.10 18.10 11.66
CA ASP A 244 8.87 18.89 10.69
C ASP A 244 10.31 18.42 10.57
N GLY A 245 10.87 17.96 11.69
CA GLY A 245 12.16 17.33 11.76
C GLY A 245 12.22 15.99 11.04
N GLU A 246 11.21 15.15 11.27
CA GLU A 246 11.06 13.84 10.64
C GLU A 246 10.88 13.95 9.13
N ARG A 247 10.12 14.95 8.66
CA ARG A 247 9.98 15.27 7.23
C ARG A 247 11.32 15.62 6.58
N SER A 248 12.19 16.33 7.29
CA SER A 248 13.53 16.65 6.80
C SER A 248 14.38 15.40 6.65
N VAL A 249 14.28 14.45 7.59
CA VAL A 249 14.97 13.16 7.53
C VAL A 249 14.46 12.31 6.38
N VAL A 250 13.14 12.23 6.19
CA VAL A 250 12.56 11.47 5.05
C VAL A 250 12.98 12.08 3.72
N ALA A 251 13.07 13.41 3.62
CA ALA A 251 13.55 14.09 2.41
C ALA A 251 15.03 13.76 2.11
N GLU A 252 15.88 13.68 3.14
CA GLU A 252 17.27 13.25 2.99
C GLU A 252 17.37 11.77 2.59
N LEU A 253 16.53 10.91 3.20
CA LEU A 253 16.49 9.48 2.89
C LEU A 253 15.87 9.16 1.53
N ALA A 254 15.11 10.07 0.94
CA ALA A 254 14.64 9.94 -0.44
C ALA A 254 15.80 9.98 -1.44
N GLU A 255 16.93 10.59 -1.09
CA GLU A 255 18.14 10.58 -1.94
C GLU A 255 18.92 9.25 -1.84
N VAL A 256 18.65 8.44 -0.80
CA VAL A 256 19.31 7.16 -0.60
C VAL A 256 18.54 6.08 -1.36
N PRO A 257 19.12 5.46 -2.41
CA PRO A 257 18.41 4.45 -3.20
C PRO A 257 18.00 3.26 -2.34
N LEU A 258 16.81 2.72 -2.62
CA LEU A 258 16.30 1.53 -1.97
C LEU A 258 17.14 0.31 -2.37
N ASN A 259 17.57 -0.49 -1.39
CA ASN A 259 18.30 -1.72 -1.69
C ASN A 259 17.32 -2.91 -1.84
N GLY A 260 16.72 -3.03 -3.03
CA GLY A 260 15.79 -4.12 -3.35
C GLY A 260 14.33 -3.68 -3.26
N HIS A 261 13.49 -4.46 -2.57
CA HIS A 261 12.04 -4.23 -2.50
C HIS A 261 11.60 -3.50 -1.25
N ALA A 262 12.31 -3.69 -0.15
CA ALA A 262 12.08 -3.03 1.12
C ALA A 262 13.36 -3.00 1.95
N ASP A 263 13.50 -1.96 2.76
CA ASP A 263 14.53 -1.89 3.79
C ASP A 263 14.02 -1.24 5.06
N ILE A 264 14.72 -1.55 6.16
CA ILE A 264 14.45 -0.98 7.48
C ILE A 264 15.70 -0.19 7.88
N LEU A 265 15.51 1.09 8.18
CA LEU A 265 16.53 1.99 8.70
C LEU A 265 16.25 2.23 10.18
N ILE A 266 17.24 1.98 11.02
CA ILE A 266 17.12 2.23 12.46
C ILE A 266 18.15 3.29 12.83
N HIS A 267 17.69 4.35 13.51
CA HIS A 267 18.59 5.40 13.96
C HIS A 267 19.40 4.90 15.15
N ARG A 268 20.74 4.94 15.05
CA ARG A 268 21.63 4.36 16.07
C ARG A 268 21.39 4.94 17.46
N ALA A 269 21.27 6.26 17.58
CA ALA A 269 21.08 6.91 18.88
C ALA A 269 19.71 6.56 19.51
N TRP A 270 18.69 6.28 18.71
CA TRP A 270 17.39 5.84 19.23
C TRP A 270 17.48 4.42 19.78
N LEU A 271 18.18 3.54 19.07
CA LEU A 271 18.42 2.17 19.51
C LEU A 271 19.24 2.12 20.81
N GLU A 272 20.27 2.95 20.93
CA GLU A 272 21.11 3.07 22.12
C GLU A 272 20.32 3.62 23.33
N ASP A 273 19.48 4.64 23.11
CA ASP A 273 18.62 5.22 24.16
C ASP A 273 17.61 4.18 24.70
N ARG A 274 16.97 3.42 23.81
CA ARG A 274 15.94 2.43 24.19
C ARG A 274 16.49 1.13 24.76
N LEU A 275 17.65 0.65 24.31
CA LEU A 275 18.25 -0.60 24.78
C LEU A 275 19.25 -0.40 25.93
N GLY A 276 19.62 0.85 26.24
CA GLY A 276 20.63 1.18 27.24
C GLY A 276 21.98 0.50 26.92
N PRO A 277 22.83 0.22 27.93
CA PRO A 277 24.16 -0.37 27.71
C PRO A 277 24.13 -1.80 27.11
N MET A 278 22.95 -2.46 27.02
CA MET A 278 22.79 -3.74 26.34
C MET A 278 22.69 -3.62 24.81
N GLY A 279 22.42 -2.42 24.26
CA GLY A 279 22.31 -2.18 22.81
C GLY A 279 23.57 -2.54 22.02
N ASN A 280 24.75 -2.33 22.63
CA ASN A 280 26.04 -2.67 22.01
C ASN A 280 26.25 -4.18 21.79
N LEU A 281 25.52 -5.04 22.50
CA LEU A 281 25.68 -6.50 22.39
C LEU A 281 24.88 -7.11 21.22
N LEU A 282 23.79 -6.45 20.79
CA LEU A 282 22.91 -6.94 19.72
C LEU A 282 23.31 -6.45 18.32
N VAL A 283 24.07 -5.35 18.22
CA VAL A 283 24.47 -4.73 16.93
C VAL A 283 25.85 -5.22 16.44
N GLY A 284 26.36 -6.31 17.00
CA GLY A 284 27.62 -6.93 16.56
C GLY A 284 27.43 -7.83 15.34
N VAL A 285 27.36 -7.27 14.13
CA VAL A 285 27.52 -8.10 12.91
C VAL A 285 28.98 -8.15 12.52
N ASN A 286 29.60 -9.27 12.87
CA ASN A 286 30.96 -9.56 12.45
C ASN A 286 31.00 -9.89 10.96
N SER A 287 31.98 -9.34 10.26
CA SER A 287 32.31 -9.52 8.83
C SER A 287 32.52 -10.97 8.36
N ALA A 288 32.41 -11.96 9.25
CA ALA A 288 32.68 -13.38 8.99
C ALA A 288 31.45 -14.32 9.07
N GLY A 289 30.23 -13.83 9.30
CA GLY A 289 29.02 -14.65 9.13
C GLY A 289 28.86 -15.86 10.07
N SER A 290 29.39 -15.80 11.31
CA SER A 290 29.13 -16.81 12.34
C SER A 290 28.74 -16.18 13.67
N LEU A 291 27.57 -16.55 14.21
CA LEU A 291 27.13 -16.23 15.57
C LEU A 291 27.75 -17.23 16.55
N PHE A 292 28.62 -16.76 17.45
CA PHE A 292 28.96 -17.49 18.67
C PHE A 292 28.56 -16.67 19.89
N SER A 293 27.74 -17.26 20.75
CA SER A 293 27.59 -16.85 22.15
C SER A 293 28.70 -17.50 22.95
N THR A 294 29.52 -16.70 23.63
CA THR A 294 30.41 -17.19 24.69
C THR A 294 30.08 -16.48 25.99
N THR A 295 29.02 -16.92 26.68
CA THR A 295 29.01 -17.22 28.13
C THR A 295 27.61 -17.61 28.62
N PRO A 296 27.46 -18.65 29.47
CA PRO A 296 26.17 -19.08 29.99
C PRO A 296 25.97 -18.62 31.44
N SER A 297 25.31 -17.48 31.68
CA SER A 297 24.64 -17.21 32.96
C SER A 297 23.88 -15.88 32.94
N SER A 298 22.73 -15.82 32.26
CA SER A 298 21.68 -14.82 32.52
C SER A 298 20.37 -15.28 31.88
N PRO A 299 19.22 -15.26 32.60
CA PRO A 299 17.95 -15.70 32.07
C PRO A 299 17.27 -14.52 31.39
N LEU A 300 17.64 -14.23 30.14
CA LEU A 300 16.87 -13.42 29.17
C LEU A 300 17.69 -13.33 27.87
N SER A 301 17.96 -14.47 27.25
CA SER A 301 18.41 -14.51 25.85
C SER A 301 17.17 -14.70 24.99
N VAL A 302 16.58 -13.59 24.53
CA VAL A 302 15.61 -13.65 23.42
C VAL A 302 16.43 -13.88 22.16
N LEU A 303 16.59 -15.15 21.81
CA LEU A 303 17.20 -15.58 20.56
C LEU A 303 16.20 -15.29 19.42
N VAL A 304 16.24 -14.09 18.85
CA VAL A 304 15.53 -13.85 17.59
C VAL A 304 16.35 -14.53 16.49
N SER A 305 15.94 -15.72 16.09
CA SER A 305 16.51 -16.45 14.96
C SER A 305 16.13 -15.75 13.65
N MET A 306 16.78 -14.63 13.32
CA MET A 306 16.70 -13.97 12.01
C MET A 306 17.70 -14.62 11.06
N THR A 307 17.35 -15.78 10.52
CA THR A 307 18.26 -16.72 9.85
C THR A 307 18.87 -16.21 8.52
N LYS A 308 18.60 -14.98 8.06
CA LYS A 308 19.14 -14.45 6.78
C LYS A 308 19.32 -12.93 6.72
N MET A 309 19.58 -12.22 7.82
CA MET A 309 19.89 -10.79 7.75
C MET A 309 21.39 -10.53 7.63
N ARG A 310 21.80 -9.86 6.55
CA ARG A 310 23.15 -9.31 6.37
C ARG A 310 23.10 -7.84 6.74
N LEU A 311 23.61 -7.44 7.92
CA LEU A 311 23.84 -6.02 8.19
C LEU A 311 24.90 -5.50 7.23
N VAL A 312 24.58 -4.43 6.52
CA VAL A 312 25.54 -3.71 5.69
C VAL A 312 25.77 -2.37 6.36
N SER A 313 26.86 -2.26 7.13
CA SER A 313 27.36 -0.95 7.53
C SER A 313 28.13 -0.37 6.35
N ARG A 314 27.60 0.67 5.72
CA ARG A 314 28.29 1.37 4.63
C ARG A 314 29.39 2.25 5.23
N SER A 315 30.60 1.73 5.21
CA SER A 315 31.83 2.48 5.50
C SER A 315 32.29 3.15 4.21
N ASP A 316 31.71 4.30 3.87
CA ASP A 316 32.33 5.17 2.87
C ASP A 316 33.57 5.82 3.50
N SER A 317 34.69 5.87 2.77
CA SER A 317 36.01 6.28 3.25
C SER A 317 36.15 7.80 3.51
N SER A 318 35.04 8.50 3.70
CA SER A 318 34.97 9.84 4.28
C SER A 318 34.63 9.71 5.75
N SER A 319 35.29 10.46 6.62
CA SER A 319 35.29 10.38 8.09
C SER A 319 33.95 10.60 8.83
N GLN A 320 32.81 10.34 8.21
CA GLN A 320 31.48 10.55 8.77
C GLN A 320 30.71 9.22 8.71
N GLN A 321 30.65 8.52 9.84
CA GLN A 321 29.81 7.32 9.97
C GLN A 321 28.35 7.72 9.80
N SER A 322 27.62 7.03 8.92
CA SER A 322 26.17 7.22 8.80
C SER A 322 25.49 6.90 10.15
N PRO A 323 24.53 7.73 10.60
CA PRO A 323 23.77 7.47 11.82
C PRO A 323 22.76 6.31 11.66
N TRP A 324 22.57 5.81 10.43
CA TRP A 324 21.58 4.80 10.08
C TRP A 324 22.17 3.39 10.01
N ILE A 325 21.43 2.43 10.56
CA ILE A 325 21.65 1.00 10.35
C ILE A 325 20.63 0.52 9.33
N THR A 326 21.09 0.08 8.15
CA THR A 326 20.21 -0.46 7.09
C THR A 326 20.13 -1.98 7.17
N ILE A 327 18.91 -2.49 7.22
CA ILE A 327 18.59 -3.91 7.19
C ILE A 327 17.80 -4.17 5.90
N PRO A 328 18.39 -4.81 4.87
CA PRO A 328 17.64 -5.21 3.70
C PRO A 328 16.64 -6.30 4.09
N VAL A 329 15.40 -6.18 3.60
CA VAL A 329 14.36 -7.19 3.86
C VAL A 329 14.09 -7.96 2.59
N ASP A 330 14.23 -9.29 2.67
CA ASP A 330 13.82 -10.18 1.58
C ASP A 330 12.28 -10.18 1.51
N PRO A 331 11.68 -10.03 0.31
CA PRO A 331 10.22 -10.10 0.11
C PRO A 331 9.55 -11.30 0.80
N THR A 332 10.22 -12.45 0.83
CA THR A 332 9.68 -13.66 1.48
C THR A 332 9.56 -13.52 3.00
N THR A 333 10.37 -12.65 3.61
CA THR A 333 10.34 -12.41 5.06
C THR A 333 9.17 -11.49 5.46
N LEU A 334 8.79 -10.53 4.60
CA LEU A 334 7.64 -9.64 4.86
C LEU A 334 6.32 -10.40 4.84
N LEU A 335 6.13 -11.33 3.91
CA LEU A 335 4.92 -12.16 3.81
C LEU A 335 4.75 -13.11 5.00
N GLN A 336 5.84 -13.56 5.61
CA GLN A 336 5.78 -14.39 6.83
C GLN A 336 5.39 -13.59 8.07
N LEU A 337 5.68 -12.29 8.09
CA LEU A 337 5.31 -11.40 9.19
C LEU A 337 3.86 -10.92 9.09
N SER A 338 3.27 -10.87 7.89
CA SER A 338 1.84 -10.52 7.69
C SER A 338 0.88 -11.71 7.85
N GLY A 339 1.38 -12.95 7.80
CA GLY A 339 0.59 -14.18 7.78
C GLY A 339 0.53 -15.00 9.07
N GLN A 340 0.91 -14.44 10.23
CA GLN A 340 0.81 -15.11 11.54
C GLN A 340 -0.09 -14.41 12.54
#